data_AF-A0A7K5SSE2-F1
#
_entry.id   AF-A0A7K5SSE2-F1
#
_cell.length_a   1.000
_cell.length_b   1.000
_cell.length_c   1.000
_cell.angle_alpha   90.00
_cell.angle_beta   90.00
_cell.angle_gamma   90.00
#
_symmetry.space_group_name_H-M   'P 1'
#
loop_
_entity.id
_entity.type
_entity.pdbx_description
1 polymer ?
#
loop_
_entity_poly.entity_id
_entity_poly.type
_entity_poly.pdbx_seq_one_letter_code
_entity_poly.pdbx_strand_id
1 'polypeptide(L)'
;REYLTGFHKRKVERRKAALEEIKRKLKEEQRKLKEERHQEYLKMLSEREEALEEADELEHLVTSRTESVNIDHPNHIVTVTTISDLDLSGARQLGLTSPGGKTDASEEEKGEEVVSKPVRTMPKKSRNPFLSEKISSLTATLHMHSQKKTKGRRSQRGQGPRKKIQKSSTGRTTKTQRRRLTGKMGRDQD
;
A
#
# COMPACT_ATOMS: atom_id res chain seq x y z
N ARG A 1 4.17 12.68 54.33
CA ARG A 1 2.70 12.78 54.06
C ARG A 1 2.33 12.06 52.74
N GLU A 2 2.70 10.78 52.57
CA GLU A 2 2.46 10.07 51.30
C GLU A 2 1.36 9.01 51.37
N TYR A 3 0.92 8.68 52.57
CA TYR A 3 0.09 7.51 52.86
C TYR A 3 -1.39 7.66 52.43
N LEU A 4 -1.87 8.90 52.21
CA LEU A 4 -3.24 9.16 51.73
C LEU A 4 -3.40 9.02 50.20
N THR A 5 -2.31 8.80 49.45
CA THR A 5 -2.33 8.70 47.98
C THR A 5 -2.19 7.28 47.43
N GLY A 6 -1.88 6.28 48.28
CA GLY A 6 -1.55 4.92 47.83
C GLY A 6 -2.67 4.22 47.07
N PHE A 7 -3.94 4.40 47.48
CA PHE A 7 -5.07 3.77 46.77
C PHE A 7 -5.32 4.41 45.40
N HIS A 8 -5.29 5.74 45.31
CA HIS A 8 -5.43 6.43 44.03
C HIS A 8 -4.26 6.09 43.09
N LYS A 9 -3.03 6.06 43.62
CA LYS A 9 -1.83 5.61 42.91
C LYS A 9 -2.01 4.19 42.37
N ARG A 10 -2.31 3.20 43.22
CA ARG A 10 -2.55 1.80 42.78
C ARG A 10 -3.73 1.64 41.82
N LYS A 11 -4.77 2.47 41.93
CA LYS A 11 -5.91 2.45 41.00
C LYS A 11 -5.52 3.01 39.64
N VAL A 12 -4.74 4.08 39.60
CA VAL A 12 -4.20 4.65 38.37
C VAL A 12 -3.20 3.69 37.73
N GLU A 13 -2.32 3.07 38.52
CA GLU A 13 -1.36 2.07 38.04
C GLU A 13 -2.05 0.86 37.43
N ARG A 14 -3.04 0.27 38.11
CA ARG A 14 -3.83 -0.85 37.53
C ARG A 14 -4.53 -0.46 36.23
N ARG A 15 -5.11 0.74 36.17
CA ARG A 15 -5.74 1.25 34.94
C ARG A 15 -4.72 1.45 33.83
N LYS A 16 -3.55 1.99 34.17
CA LYS A 16 -2.45 2.21 33.22
C LYS A 16 -1.92 0.87 32.69
N ALA A 17 -1.71 -0.10 33.57
CA ALA A 17 -1.28 -1.45 33.21
C ALA A 17 -2.28 -2.14 32.27
N ALA A 18 -3.58 -2.11 32.59
CA ALA A 18 -4.61 -2.68 31.72
C ALA A 18 -4.66 -1.99 30.33
N LEU A 19 -4.52 -0.66 30.30
CA LEU A 19 -4.47 0.08 29.04
C LEU A 19 -3.20 -0.22 28.23
N GLU A 20 -2.06 -0.40 28.88
CA GLU A 20 -0.81 -0.76 28.22
C GLU A 20 -0.87 -2.19 27.68
N GLU A 21 -1.46 -3.13 28.42
CA GLU A 21 -1.69 -4.49 27.96
C GLU A 21 -2.60 -4.54 26.72
N ILE A 22 -3.72 -3.81 26.73
CA ILE A 22 -4.62 -3.71 25.57
C ILE A 22 -3.90 -3.09 24.37
N LYS A 23 -3.13 -2.01 24.59
CA LYS A 23 -2.35 -1.37 23.51
C LYS A 23 -1.27 -2.29 22.95
N ARG A 24 -0.63 -3.09 23.81
CA ARG A 24 0.39 -4.05 23.40
C ARG A 24 -0.23 -5.13 22.52
N LYS A 25 -1.33 -5.75 22.96
CA LYS A 25 -2.09 -6.74 22.18
C LYS A 25 -2.51 -6.18 20.82
N LEU A 26 -3.07 -4.96 20.79
CA LEU A 26 -3.45 -4.31 19.53
C LEU A 26 -2.25 -4.10 18.58
N LYS A 27 -1.08 -3.72 19.10
CA LYS A 27 0.13 -3.55 18.29
C LYS A 27 0.69 -4.87 17.78
N GLU A 28 0.65 -5.92 18.60
CA GLU A 28 1.07 -7.27 18.22
C GLU A 28 0.19 -7.79 17.08
N GLU A 29 -1.13 -7.66 17.18
CA GLU A 29 -2.07 -8.02 16.10
C GLU A 29 -1.79 -7.22 14.81
N GLN A 30 -1.57 -5.91 14.93
CA GLN A 30 -1.22 -5.08 13.77
C GLN A 30 0.12 -5.46 13.15
N ARG A 31 1.10 -5.86 13.96
CA ARG A 31 2.40 -6.31 13.49
C ARG A 31 2.27 -7.63 12.76
N LYS A 32 1.54 -8.59 13.35
CA LYS A 32 1.29 -9.90 12.76
C LYS A 32 0.62 -9.79 11.39
N LEU A 33 -0.43 -8.98 11.28
CA LEU A 33 -1.10 -8.76 9.99
C LEU A 33 -0.18 -8.14 8.91
N LYS A 34 0.72 -7.24 9.32
CA LYS A 34 1.70 -6.65 8.38
C LYS A 34 2.76 -7.66 7.96
N GLU A 35 3.18 -8.49 8.90
CA GLU A 35 4.20 -9.52 8.69
C GLU A 35 3.67 -10.64 7.79
N GLU A 36 2.46 -11.13 8.05
CA GLU A 36 1.76 -12.10 7.18
C GLU A 36 1.65 -11.56 5.75
N ARG A 37 1.14 -10.34 5.57
CA ARG A 37 1.07 -9.70 4.24
C ARG A 37 2.45 -9.57 3.58
N HIS A 38 3.48 -9.23 4.35
CA HIS A 38 4.82 -9.09 3.81
C HIS A 38 5.42 -10.43 3.40
N GLN A 39 5.20 -11.48 4.20
CA GLN A 39 5.61 -12.85 3.89
C GLN A 39 4.88 -13.36 2.65
N GLU A 40 3.56 -13.16 2.54
CA GLU A 40 2.80 -13.49 1.33
C GLU A 40 3.33 -12.76 0.10
N TYR A 41 3.64 -11.47 0.23
CA TYR A 41 4.23 -10.69 -0.86
C TYR A 41 5.60 -11.23 -1.29
N LEU A 42 6.47 -11.56 -0.34
CA LEU A 42 7.77 -12.18 -0.64
C LEU A 42 7.60 -13.55 -1.29
N LYS A 43 6.63 -14.35 -0.83
CA LYS A 43 6.31 -15.64 -1.41
C LYS A 43 5.86 -15.53 -2.87
N MET A 44 5.00 -14.56 -3.19
CA MET A 44 4.60 -14.30 -4.58
C MET A 44 5.76 -13.89 -5.47
N LEU A 45 6.76 -13.18 -4.93
CA LEU A 45 7.96 -12.83 -5.68
C LEU A 45 8.86 -14.05 -5.89
N SER A 46 9.07 -14.87 -4.86
CA SER A 46 9.88 -16.07 -4.97
C SER A 46 9.25 -17.11 -5.90
N GLU A 47 7.93 -17.32 -5.83
CA GLU A 47 7.20 -18.21 -6.75
C GLU A 47 7.35 -17.76 -8.21
N ARG A 48 7.41 -16.45 -8.46
CA ARG A 48 7.65 -15.92 -9.81
C ARG A 48 9.09 -16.14 -10.25
N GLU A 49 10.06 -15.98 -9.35
CA GLU A 49 11.48 -16.21 -9.64
C GLU A 49 11.73 -17.69 -9.94
N GLU A 50 11.17 -18.59 -9.13
CA GLU A 50 11.21 -20.05 -9.32
C GLU A 50 10.60 -20.44 -10.68
N ALA A 51 9.47 -19.87 -11.06
CA ALA A 51 8.85 -20.14 -12.36
C ALA A 51 9.69 -19.64 -13.56
N LEU A 52 10.50 -18.60 -13.38
CA LEU A 52 11.43 -18.15 -14.41
C LEU A 52 12.64 -19.08 -14.48
N GLU A 53 13.19 -19.49 -13.34
CA GLU A 53 14.29 -20.45 -13.27
C GLU A 53 13.91 -21.81 -13.89
N GLU A 54 12.70 -22.33 -13.61
CA GLU A 54 12.17 -23.56 -14.23
C GLU A 54 12.05 -23.42 -15.76
N ALA A 55 11.65 -22.25 -16.25
CA ALA A 55 11.56 -21.99 -17.68
C ALA A 55 12.94 -21.97 -18.35
N ASP A 56 13.93 -21.33 -17.71
CA ASP A 56 15.31 -21.28 -18.18
C ASP A 56 15.95 -22.69 -18.18
N GLU A 57 15.68 -23.51 -17.16
CA GLU A 57 16.12 -24.91 -17.11
C GLU A 57 15.53 -25.74 -18.26
N LEU A 58 14.24 -25.56 -18.55
CA LEU A 58 13.58 -26.26 -19.66
C LEU A 58 14.13 -25.79 -21.02
N GLU A 59 14.36 -24.49 -21.18
CA GLU A 59 15.01 -23.94 -22.37
C GLU A 59 16.38 -24.58 -22.55
N HIS A 60 17.23 -24.59 -21.52
CA HIS A 60 18.55 -25.21 -21.59
C HIS A 60 18.50 -26.68 -21.97
N LEU A 61 17.54 -27.45 -21.45
CA LEU A 61 17.38 -28.86 -21.83
C LEU A 61 17.00 -29.01 -23.32
N VAL A 62 16.13 -28.13 -23.83
CA VAL A 62 15.69 -28.14 -25.23
C VAL A 62 16.81 -27.65 -26.15
N THR A 63 17.49 -26.55 -25.80
CA THR A 63 18.56 -25.96 -26.61
C THR A 63 19.84 -26.78 -26.56
N SER A 64 20.14 -27.49 -25.48
CA SER A 64 21.33 -28.36 -25.40
C SER A 64 21.27 -29.50 -26.43
N ARG A 65 20.08 -29.87 -26.88
CA ARG A 65 19.89 -30.72 -28.06
C ARG A 65 20.04 -29.88 -29.33
N THR A 66 21.24 -29.35 -29.57
CA THR A 66 21.56 -28.48 -30.72
C THR A 66 21.65 -29.21 -32.07
N GLU A 67 21.35 -30.51 -32.09
CA GLU A 67 21.44 -31.29 -33.32
C GLU A 67 20.13 -31.19 -34.10
N SER A 68 20.14 -30.37 -35.17
CA SER A 68 19.05 -30.30 -36.14
C SER A 68 18.80 -31.68 -36.75
N VAL A 69 17.54 -32.14 -36.70
CA VAL A 69 17.17 -33.47 -37.19
C VAL A 69 16.64 -33.35 -38.61
N ASN A 70 17.30 -34.03 -39.55
CA ASN A 70 16.82 -34.16 -40.92
C ASN A 70 15.94 -35.41 -41.04
N ILE A 71 14.69 -35.21 -41.43
CA ILE A 71 13.72 -36.28 -41.67
C ILE A 71 13.54 -36.42 -43.17
N ASP A 72 13.88 -37.59 -43.69
CA ASP A 72 13.70 -37.92 -45.10
C ASP A 72 12.24 -38.31 -45.37
N HIS A 73 11.60 -37.57 -46.25
CA HIS A 73 10.26 -37.85 -46.73
C HIS A 73 10.32 -38.27 -48.22
N PRO A 74 9.31 -38.98 -48.75
CA PRO A 74 9.39 -39.59 -50.08
C PRO A 74 9.75 -38.65 -51.25
N ASN A 75 9.57 -37.33 -51.10
CA ASN A 75 9.84 -36.34 -52.14
C ASN A 75 10.68 -35.13 -51.67
N HIS A 76 11.11 -35.09 -50.40
CA HIS A 76 11.82 -33.93 -49.84
C HIS A 76 12.43 -34.27 -48.47
N ILE A 77 13.37 -33.44 -48.00
CA ILE A 77 13.94 -33.53 -46.66
C ILE A 77 13.35 -32.38 -45.83
N VAL A 78 12.82 -32.70 -44.64
CA VAL A 78 12.38 -31.70 -43.65
C VAL A 78 13.41 -31.62 -42.54
N THR A 79 13.97 -30.44 -42.32
CA THR A 79 14.86 -30.18 -41.20
C THR A 79 14.07 -29.60 -40.03
N VAL A 80 14.04 -30.33 -38.91
CA VAL A 80 13.48 -29.86 -37.65
C VAL A 80 14.59 -29.19 -36.85
N THR A 81 14.48 -27.87 -36.70
CA THR A 81 15.41 -27.01 -35.96
C THR A 81 14.66 -26.28 -34.85
N THR A 82 15.38 -25.88 -33.80
CA THR A 82 14.80 -24.99 -32.79
C THR A 82 14.74 -23.57 -33.35
N ILE A 83 13.79 -22.78 -32.88
CA ILE A 83 13.63 -21.38 -33.33
C ILE A 83 14.83 -20.49 -32.99
N SER A 84 15.66 -20.89 -32.01
CA SER A 84 16.86 -20.17 -31.58
C SER A 84 18.03 -20.35 -32.54
N ASP A 85 18.09 -21.47 -33.26
CA ASP A 85 19.14 -21.75 -34.26
C ASP A 85 18.91 -20.98 -35.58
N LEU A 86 17.72 -20.40 -35.75
CA LEU A 86 17.32 -19.66 -36.94
C LEU A 86 17.48 -18.15 -36.68
N ASP A 87 18.32 -17.48 -37.48
CA ASP A 87 18.38 -16.02 -37.46
C ASP A 87 17.15 -15.41 -38.17
N LEU A 88 16.09 -15.21 -37.39
CA LEU A 88 14.84 -14.61 -37.85
C LEU A 88 14.91 -13.08 -37.96
N SER A 89 16.02 -12.45 -37.55
CA SER A 89 16.25 -11.00 -37.69
C SER A 89 16.24 -10.58 -39.18
N GLY A 90 16.69 -11.49 -40.06
CA GLY A 90 16.66 -11.35 -41.50
C GLY A 90 15.45 -11.98 -42.20
N ALA A 91 14.25 -11.98 -41.60
CA ALA A 91 13.04 -12.67 -42.08
C ALA A 91 12.65 -12.46 -43.58
N ARG A 92 13.28 -11.53 -44.30
CA ARG A 92 13.18 -11.41 -45.77
C ARG A 92 14.00 -12.46 -46.55
N GLN A 93 15.03 -13.08 -45.97
CA GLN A 93 15.94 -13.99 -46.67
C GLN A 93 15.39 -15.42 -46.85
N LEU A 94 14.45 -15.87 -45.99
CA LEU A 94 13.88 -17.22 -46.01
C LEU A 94 12.72 -17.41 -47.02
N GLY A 95 12.45 -16.43 -47.88
CA GLY A 95 11.39 -16.55 -48.90
C GLY A 95 9.97 -16.68 -48.35
N LEU A 96 9.77 -16.53 -47.03
CA LEU A 96 8.47 -16.45 -46.36
C LEU A 96 7.86 -15.05 -46.56
N THR A 97 7.78 -14.59 -47.80
CA THR A 97 7.19 -13.30 -48.11
C THR A 97 5.67 -13.40 -48.00
N SER A 98 5.11 -12.80 -46.95
CA SER A 98 3.80 -12.16 -47.10
C SER A 98 3.97 -11.04 -48.15
N PRO A 99 3.09 -10.92 -49.16
CA PRO A 99 3.26 -9.95 -50.22
C PRO A 99 2.86 -8.57 -49.70
N GLY A 100 3.83 -7.77 -49.23
CA GLY A 100 3.58 -6.36 -48.97
C GLY A 100 4.65 -5.61 -48.20
N GLY A 101 5.36 -4.69 -48.89
CA GLY A 101 5.92 -3.50 -48.24
C GLY A 101 7.44 -3.40 -48.20
N LYS A 102 8.03 -3.05 -49.35
CA LYS A 102 9.17 -2.15 -49.62
C LYS A 102 10.23 -1.90 -48.52
N THR A 103 11.47 -2.10 -48.95
CA THR A 103 12.80 -1.78 -48.42
C THR A 103 13.01 -0.33 -47.99
N ASP A 104 13.83 -0.10 -46.96
CA ASP A 104 15.06 0.66 -47.12
C ASP A 104 16.07 0.37 -45.98
N ALA A 105 17.34 0.33 -46.38
CA ALA A 105 18.49 -0.15 -45.64
C ALA A 105 19.25 1.00 -44.95
N SER A 106 19.91 0.69 -43.83
CA SER A 106 21.13 1.39 -43.37
C SER A 106 21.78 0.59 -42.23
N GLU A 107 22.93 -0.01 -42.52
CA GLU A 107 23.84 -0.62 -41.54
C GLU A 107 24.91 0.37 -41.05
N GLU A 108 25.78 -0.15 -40.16
CA GLU A 108 27.02 0.36 -39.52
C GLU A 108 26.83 0.90 -38.09
N GLU A 109 27.25 0.22 -37.02
CA GLU A 109 28.53 -0.34 -36.53
C GLU A 109 29.20 0.58 -35.47
N LYS A 110 29.37 -0.01 -34.26
CA LYS A 110 30.37 0.23 -33.19
C LYS A 110 30.65 1.62 -32.63
N GLY A 111 30.87 1.65 -31.31
CA GLY A 111 31.72 2.66 -30.68
C GLY A 111 31.38 2.94 -29.22
N GLU A 112 32.05 2.23 -28.33
CA GLU A 112 32.07 2.43 -26.88
C GLU A 112 32.74 3.78 -26.55
N GLU A 113 32.03 4.72 -25.91
CA GLU A 113 32.66 5.89 -25.26
C GLU A 113 32.00 6.19 -23.91
N VAL A 114 32.83 6.08 -22.87
CA VAL A 114 32.53 6.35 -21.48
C VAL A 114 32.28 7.85 -21.30
N VAL A 115 31.01 8.24 -21.26
CA VAL A 115 30.58 9.55 -20.75
C VAL A 115 29.78 9.32 -19.48
N SER A 116 30.41 9.70 -18.36
CA SER A 116 29.82 9.79 -17.02
C SER A 116 28.44 10.46 -17.05
N LYS A 117 27.39 9.66 -16.88
CA LYS A 117 26.00 10.15 -16.76
C LYS A 117 25.83 10.83 -15.40
N PRO A 118 25.25 12.04 -15.31
CA PRO A 118 24.88 12.60 -14.02
C PRO A 118 23.82 11.71 -13.38
N VAL A 119 24.05 11.30 -12.14
CA VAL A 119 23.08 10.56 -11.33
C VAL A 119 21.81 11.38 -11.22
N ARG A 120 20.80 11.04 -12.04
CA ARG A 120 19.46 11.61 -11.95
C ARG A 120 18.87 11.19 -10.61
N THR A 121 18.93 12.06 -9.62
CA THR A 121 18.26 11.84 -8.35
C THR A 121 16.75 11.76 -8.60
N MET A 122 16.14 10.64 -8.19
CA MET A 122 14.70 10.44 -8.28
C MET A 122 13.97 11.58 -7.56
N PRO A 123 12.87 12.11 -8.12
CA PRO A 123 12.11 13.17 -7.47
C PRO A 123 11.62 12.71 -6.10
N LYS A 124 11.99 13.43 -5.03
CA LYS A 124 11.65 13.14 -3.63
C LYS A 124 10.14 13.19 -3.32
N LYS A 125 9.31 13.51 -4.32
CA LYS A 125 7.85 13.62 -4.22
C LYS A 125 7.28 12.89 -5.43
N SER A 126 6.42 11.89 -5.20
CA SER A 126 5.65 11.28 -6.27
C SER A 126 4.85 12.38 -6.96
N ARG A 127 5.10 12.56 -8.25
CA ARG A 127 4.26 13.39 -9.10
C ARG A 127 2.83 12.85 -8.97
N ASN A 128 1.83 13.74 -8.88
CA ASN A 128 0.43 13.35 -8.71
C ASN A 128 0.11 12.24 -9.72
N PRO A 129 -0.37 11.06 -9.28
CA PRO A 129 -0.70 9.99 -10.20
C PRO A 129 -1.70 10.51 -11.22
N PHE A 130 -1.54 10.12 -12.48
CA PHE A 130 -2.47 10.47 -13.54
C PHE A 130 -3.78 9.73 -13.28
N LEU A 131 -4.62 10.32 -12.44
CA LEU A 131 -5.92 9.79 -12.05
C LEU A 131 -7.00 10.49 -12.87
N SER A 132 -7.97 9.72 -13.37
CA SER A 132 -9.14 10.31 -14.01
C SER A 132 -9.88 11.25 -13.04
N GLU A 133 -10.58 12.23 -13.58
CA GLU A 133 -11.29 13.26 -12.81
C GLU A 133 -12.29 12.65 -11.80
N LYS A 134 -12.92 11.53 -12.18
CA LYS A 134 -13.81 10.75 -11.32
C LYS A 134 -13.10 10.17 -10.09
N ILE A 135 -11.86 9.69 -10.26
CA ILE A 135 -11.09 9.13 -9.15
C ILE A 135 -10.55 10.26 -8.26
N SER A 136 -10.11 11.36 -8.84
CA SER A 136 -9.61 12.54 -8.10
C SER A 136 -10.70 13.17 -7.21
N SER A 137 -11.90 13.37 -7.76
CA SER A 137 -13.05 13.93 -7.03
C SER A 137 -13.54 13.02 -5.90
N LEU A 138 -13.62 11.70 -6.16
CA LEU A 138 -13.97 10.71 -5.14
C LEU A 138 -12.95 10.74 -3.99
N THR A 139 -11.66 10.73 -4.32
CA THR A 139 -10.57 10.69 -3.34
C THR A 139 -10.54 11.96 -2.47
N ALA A 140 -10.77 13.13 -3.08
CA ALA A 140 -10.93 14.39 -2.35
C ALA A 140 -12.11 14.34 -1.37
N THR A 141 -13.26 13.83 -1.82
CA THR A 141 -14.48 13.71 -1.00
C THR A 141 -14.28 12.76 0.17
N LEU A 142 -13.64 11.60 -0.06
CA LEU A 142 -13.32 10.63 1.00
C LEU A 142 -12.38 11.24 2.05
N HIS A 143 -11.35 11.99 1.65
CA HIS A 143 -10.46 12.68 2.58
C HIS A 143 -11.18 13.76 3.41
N MET A 144 -12.13 14.48 2.81
CA MET A 144 -12.94 15.47 3.53
C MET A 144 -13.84 14.85 4.61
N HIS A 145 -14.42 13.67 4.33
CA HIS A 145 -15.26 12.96 5.30
C HIS A 145 -14.44 12.28 6.41
N SER A 146 -13.27 11.73 6.06
CA SER A 146 -12.36 11.07 7.01
C SER A 146 -11.79 12.03 8.08
N GLN A 147 -11.35 13.23 7.68
CA GLN A 147 -10.79 14.24 8.60
C GLN A 147 -11.79 14.73 9.66
N LYS A 148 -13.10 14.67 9.39
CA LYS A 148 -14.15 15.13 10.32
C LYS A 148 -14.39 14.16 11.48
N LYS A 149 -13.95 12.91 11.39
CA LYS A 149 -14.18 11.88 12.43
C LYS A 149 -13.00 11.70 13.38
N THR A 150 -11.78 12.08 12.99
CA THR A 150 -10.56 11.87 13.79
C THR A 150 -10.07 13.11 14.54
N LYS A 151 -10.75 14.26 14.41
CA LYS A 151 -10.32 15.54 14.98
C LYS A 151 -11.19 15.99 16.15
N GLY A 152 -11.38 15.11 17.13
CA GLY A 152 -11.69 15.55 18.48
C GLY A 152 -10.52 16.37 19.02
N ARG A 153 -10.71 17.70 19.09
CA ARG A 153 -9.76 18.76 19.53
C ARG A 153 -8.63 19.12 18.55
N ARG A 154 -8.86 20.19 17.77
CA ARG A 154 -7.83 21.22 17.58
C ARG A 154 -8.29 22.51 18.24
N SER A 155 -7.46 23.01 19.14
CA SER A 155 -7.57 24.33 19.74
C SER A 155 -7.43 25.40 18.65
N GLN A 156 -8.50 26.14 18.36
CA GLN A 156 -8.38 27.37 17.58
C GLN A 156 -7.73 28.44 18.46
N ARG A 157 -6.47 28.77 18.15
CA ARG A 157 -5.85 30.07 18.40
C ARG A 157 -6.33 31.01 17.28
N GLY A 158 -6.89 32.17 17.63
CA GLY A 158 -7.03 33.29 16.68
C GLY A 158 -8.35 34.07 16.73
N GLN A 159 -8.42 35.00 17.69
CA GLN A 159 -9.09 36.32 17.67
C GLN A 159 -10.60 36.47 17.36
N GLY A 160 -11.32 36.97 18.38
CA GLY A 160 -12.61 37.68 18.30
C GLY A 160 -12.98 38.23 19.69
N PRO A 161 -13.53 39.45 19.83
CA PRO A 161 -13.76 40.07 21.13
C PRO A 161 -14.96 39.44 21.85
N ARG A 162 -14.69 38.94 23.07
CA ARG A 162 -15.59 38.73 24.21
C ARG A 162 -17.07 38.42 23.92
N LYS A 163 -17.42 37.12 24.00
CA LYS A 163 -18.50 36.65 24.89
C LYS A 163 -18.03 35.38 25.58
N LYS A 164 -17.72 35.46 26.88
CA LYS A 164 -17.53 34.25 27.71
C LYS A 164 -18.89 33.56 27.77
N ILE A 165 -19.08 32.54 26.93
CA ILE A 165 -20.15 31.57 27.13
C ILE A 165 -19.85 30.93 28.47
N GLN A 166 -20.51 31.43 29.52
CA GLN A 166 -20.51 30.76 30.81
C GLN A 166 -21.10 29.38 30.56
N LYS A 167 -20.24 28.36 30.57
CA LYS A 167 -20.71 26.98 30.67
C LYS A 167 -21.48 26.92 31.97
N SER A 168 -22.80 26.75 31.89
CA SER A 168 -23.63 26.48 33.06
C SER A 168 -22.99 25.31 33.78
N SER A 169 -22.55 25.52 35.03
CA SER A 169 -21.96 24.45 35.82
C SER A 169 -23.09 23.49 36.23
N THR A 170 -23.41 22.56 35.35
CA THR A 170 -24.29 21.42 35.62
C THR A 170 -23.64 20.60 36.72
N GLY A 171 -23.96 20.92 37.97
CA GLY A 171 -23.43 20.20 39.13
C GLY A 171 -23.34 20.99 40.45
N ARG A 172 -23.47 22.31 40.43
CA ARG A 172 -23.50 23.11 41.68
C ARG A 172 -24.92 23.57 42.00
N THR A 173 -25.79 22.63 42.37
CA THR A 173 -27.02 22.99 43.10
C THR A 173 -26.71 23.02 44.59
N THR A 174 -27.17 24.06 45.29
CA THR A 174 -26.99 24.14 46.74
C THR A 174 -27.90 23.13 47.44
N LYS A 175 -27.52 22.68 48.65
CA LYS A 175 -28.30 21.72 49.45
C LYS A 175 -29.76 22.17 49.63
N THR A 176 -29.96 23.47 49.80
CA THR A 176 -31.28 24.11 49.94
C THR A 176 -32.11 24.04 48.66
N GLN A 177 -31.48 24.26 47.50
CA GLN A 177 -32.14 24.15 46.20
C GLN A 177 -32.59 22.72 45.90
N ARG A 178 -31.78 21.72 46.30
CA ARG A 178 -32.15 20.30 46.19
C ARG A 178 -33.34 19.94 47.06
N ARG A 179 -33.36 20.38 48.34
CA ARG A 179 -34.47 20.14 49.27
C ARG A 179 -35.80 20.72 48.78
N ARG A 180 -35.79 21.90 48.13
CA ARG A 180 -37.02 22.50 47.58
C ARG A 180 -37.61 21.69 46.41
N LEU A 181 -36.75 21.07 45.59
CA LEU A 181 -37.19 20.26 44.45
C LEU A 181 -37.72 18.88 44.88
N THR A 182 -37.13 18.27 45.91
CA THR A 182 -37.52 16.93 46.37
C THR A 182 -38.50 16.95 47.55
N GLY A 183 -38.82 18.12 48.10
CA GLY A 183 -39.52 18.26 49.38
C GLY A 183 -41.01 18.61 49.31
N LYS A 184 -41.64 18.60 48.13
CA LYS A 184 -43.10 18.70 48.04
C LYS A 184 -43.72 17.31 48.17
N MET A 185 -43.78 16.79 49.39
CA MET A 185 -44.81 15.81 49.75
C MET A 185 -45.98 16.56 50.37
N GLY A 186 -47.19 16.13 50.01
CA GLY A 186 -48.46 16.81 50.26
C GLY A 186 -48.66 17.22 51.72
N ARG A 187 -49.22 18.41 51.91
CA ARG A 187 -50.09 18.64 53.06
C ARG A 187 -51.39 17.95 52.69
N ASP A 188 -51.58 16.72 53.17
CA ASP A 188 -52.92 16.16 53.26
C ASP A 188 -53.66 17.00 54.30
N GLN A 189 -54.74 17.65 53.85
CA GLN A 189 -55.78 18.14 54.74
C GLN A 189 -56.77 16.98 54.88
N ASP A 190 -56.99 16.53 56.11
CA ASP A 190 -58.26 16.08 56.67
C ASP A 190 -58.17 16.18 58.19
#